data_AF-A0A7J3A6Q8-F1
#
_entry.id   AF-A0A7J3A6Q8-F1
#
_cell.length_a   1.000
_cell.length_b   1.000
_cell.length_c   1.000
_cell.angle_alpha   90.00
_cell.angle_beta   90.00
_cell.angle_gamma   90.00
#
_symmetry.space_group_name_H-M   'P 1'
#
loop_
_entity.id
_entity.type
_entity.pdbx_description
1 polymer ?
#
loop_
_entity_poly.entity_id
_entity_poly.type
_entity_poly.pdbx_seq_one_letter_code
_entity_poly.pdbx_strand_id
1 'polypeptide(L)'
;MKEKVWRELGVPDPEYERVIKGLSVKHYRVDALYGLTLFEYKRPNTLRRHASREEAVNKVKNEYIPGLLEDSEIKKIINEIKKSGLSPRVAGVIIDGYNVVFVDCHVDRGTCIADPEVGAYPIDEWSLRRIVRVVMASYKKRLDARSLASDFGYRSVIARKVVRTFYNNLLNPRSERTKVLFEEWKKVVSQAYPLSPSELAKIAELYGFSEDEVRDIQGDKLFYAIQTYYALLLKLLAAEVSARFYNASAAAYFKHLLRARDYGDLRRELELLETGTVYRWFGIRNFLEGEMFNWYLDEWSGEIAEVIREIIEVLSGYDVEAITMDLQSARDMFKLLYEELVPREEVRKYLGIYTTPDWLAELILDELGLSASGFKDIESKGVDPLNVKVLDPGVGTGTFLSLVIQRLATYLRERHPDRIPRDVAKRALEAITRNIVGFDIDALAILTAKTNYLLALASTELLAYKGVRL
;
A
#
# COMPACT_ATOMS: atom_id res chain seq x y z
N MET A 1 -9.32 -22.16 19.35
CA MET A 1 -8.90 -21.03 18.48
C MET A 1 -8.95 -21.43 17.01
N LYS A 2 -8.34 -22.57 16.63
CA LYS A 2 -8.27 -23.15 15.27
C LYS A 2 -9.57 -23.14 14.44
N GLU A 3 -10.62 -23.85 14.88
CA GLU A 3 -11.89 -23.91 14.13
C GLU A 3 -12.73 -22.63 14.18
N LYS A 4 -12.65 -21.87 15.28
CA LYS A 4 -13.51 -20.70 15.52
C LYS A 4 -12.96 -19.37 15.00
N VAL A 5 -11.67 -19.30 14.66
CA VAL A 5 -11.01 -18.03 14.29
C VAL A 5 -10.21 -18.19 13.01
N TRP A 6 -9.28 -19.15 12.94
CA TRP A 6 -8.31 -19.23 11.83
C TRP A 6 -8.98 -19.55 10.48
N ARG A 7 -9.95 -20.47 10.49
CA ARG A 7 -10.73 -20.84 9.30
C ARG A 7 -11.62 -19.68 8.81
N GLU A 8 -12.21 -18.90 9.73
CA GLU A 8 -13.02 -17.73 9.38
C GLU A 8 -12.18 -16.58 8.81
N LEU A 9 -10.95 -16.42 9.31
CA LEU A 9 -9.98 -15.44 8.79
C LEU A 9 -9.37 -15.83 7.43
N GLY A 10 -9.64 -17.06 6.95
CA GLY A 10 -9.01 -17.62 5.77
C GLY A 10 -7.48 -17.62 5.88
N VAL A 11 -6.97 -17.87 7.09
CA VAL A 11 -5.58 -18.24 7.30
C VAL A 11 -5.49 -19.71 6.93
N PRO A 12 -4.57 -20.13 6.02
CA PRO A 12 -4.42 -21.55 5.70
C PRO A 12 -4.20 -22.35 6.98
N ASP A 13 -4.63 -23.62 6.99
CA ASP A 13 -4.31 -24.51 8.11
C ASP A 13 -2.80 -24.41 8.35
N PRO A 14 -2.35 -24.11 9.58
CA PRO A 14 -0.94 -24.08 9.84
C PRO A 14 -0.41 -25.49 9.60
N GLU A 15 0.28 -25.69 8.48
CA GLU A 15 1.09 -26.91 8.25
C GLU A 15 2.08 -27.13 9.40
N TYR A 16 2.36 -26.07 10.18
CA TYR A 16 3.35 -26.03 11.24
C TYR A 16 2.85 -25.35 12.52
N GLU A 17 1.69 -25.74 13.05
CA GLU A 17 1.42 -25.53 14.48
C GLU A 17 2.30 -26.52 15.28
N ARG A 18 3.62 -26.30 15.25
CA ARG A 18 4.57 -27.07 16.04
C ARG A 18 4.75 -26.34 17.35
N VAL A 19 4.35 -26.97 18.46
CA VAL A 19 5.01 -26.70 19.74
C VAL A 19 6.47 -27.01 19.48
N ILE A 20 7.31 -25.99 19.32
CA ILE A 20 8.73 -26.22 19.07
C ILE A 20 9.33 -26.80 20.35
N LYS A 21 9.33 -28.13 20.44
CA LYS A 21 10.14 -28.86 21.40
C LYS A 21 11.57 -28.80 20.89
N GLY A 22 12.32 -27.79 21.34
CA GLY A 22 13.78 -27.79 21.23
C GLY A 22 14.42 -26.83 20.24
N LEU A 23 13.85 -25.64 19.96
CA LEU A 23 14.69 -24.51 19.55
C LEU A 23 15.47 -24.08 20.79
N SER A 24 16.59 -24.76 21.05
CA SER A 24 17.58 -24.37 22.06
C SER A 24 18.59 -23.45 21.40
N VAL A 25 18.24 -22.16 21.30
CA VAL A 25 19.24 -21.14 21.00
C VAL A 25 20.01 -20.92 22.31
N LYS A 26 21.24 -21.45 22.38
CA LYS A 26 22.20 -21.26 23.49
C LYS A 26 21.65 -21.34 24.93
N HIS A 27 20.66 -22.22 25.20
CA HIS A 27 20.02 -22.51 26.51
C HIS A 27 18.61 -21.93 26.77
N TYR A 28 17.91 -21.35 25.79
CA TYR A 28 16.53 -20.87 25.99
C TYR A 28 15.53 -21.46 25.00
N ARG A 29 14.28 -21.67 25.48
CA ARG A 29 13.14 -22.21 24.73
C ARG A 29 12.22 -21.05 24.33
N VAL A 30 11.94 -20.92 23.04
CA VAL A 30 10.93 -19.99 22.51
C VAL A 30 9.53 -20.48 22.90
N ASP A 31 8.65 -19.58 23.32
CA ASP A 31 7.35 -19.96 23.88
C ASP A 31 6.33 -20.37 22.81
N ALA A 32 6.21 -19.63 21.70
CA ALA A 32 5.41 -20.02 20.54
C ALA A 32 5.89 -19.36 19.23
N LEU A 33 5.62 -20.00 18.08
CA LEU A 33 5.89 -19.47 16.74
C LEU A 33 4.65 -19.69 15.86
N TYR A 34 4.13 -18.61 15.26
CA TYR A 34 3.05 -18.66 14.28
C TYR A 34 3.54 -17.99 12.98
N GLY A 35 3.74 -18.79 11.94
CA GLY A 35 4.39 -18.35 10.71
C GLY A 35 5.83 -17.96 10.98
N LEU A 36 6.21 -16.73 10.62
CA LEU A 36 7.50 -16.13 11.00
C LEU A 36 7.35 -15.12 12.15
N THR A 37 6.28 -15.24 12.95
CA THR A 37 6.05 -14.41 14.14
C THR A 37 6.30 -15.20 15.42
N LEU A 38 7.32 -14.79 16.16
CA LEU A 38 7.69 -15.34 17.46
C LEU A 38 6.86 -14.69 18.58
N PHE A 39 6.39 -15.48 19.53
CA PHE A 39 5.72 -15.00 20.74
C PHE A 39 6.58 -15.30 21.96
N GLU A 40 6.77 -14.29 22.81
CA GLU A 40 7.44 -14.38 24.11
C GLU A 40 6.43 -14.00 25.20
N TYR A 41 6.18 -14.91 26.13
CA TYR A 41 5.26 -14.69 27.24
C TYR A 41 6.04 -14.32 28.50
N LYS A 42 5.68 -13.18 29.08
CA LYS A 42 6.22 -12.72 30.36
C LYS A 42 5.17 -12.84 31.46
N ARG A 43 5.65 -12.83 32.70
CA ARG A 43 4.75 -12.79 33.86
C ARG A 43 3.98 -11.46 33.87
N PRO A 44 2.75 -11.43 34.37
CA PRO A 44 1.95 -10.20 34.45
C PRO A 44 2.70 -8.98 34.99
N ASN A 45 2.54 -7.85 34.29
CA ASN A 45 3.16 -6.55 34.57
C ASN A 45 4.68 -6.48 34.41
N THR A 46 5.32 -7.49 33.81
CA THR A 46 6.77 -7.44 33.54
C THR A 46 7.13 -6.28 32.60
N LEU A 47 6.30 -5.99 31.60
CA LEU A 47 6.63 -5.00 30.56
C LEU A 47 6.46 -3.55 31.03
N ARG A 48 5.87 -3.33 32.21
CA ARG A 48 5.79 -1.98 32.82
C ARG A 48 7.13 -1.51 33.38
N ARG A 49 8.04 -2.44 33.71
CA ARG A 49 9.36 -2.07 34.24
C ARG A 49 10.33 -1.90 33.09
N HIS A 50 10.88 -0.71 32.94
CA HIS A 50 11.81 -0.37 31.86
C HIS A 50 12.93 -1.41 31.69
N ALA A 51 13.65 -1.75 32.76
CA ALA A 51 14.74 -2.73 32.69
C ALA A 51 14.29 -4.12 32.20
N SER A 52 13.15 -4.61 32.70
CA SER A 52 12.63 -5.93 32.31
C SER A 52 12.05 -5.94 30.89
N ARG A 53 11.49 -4.80 30.44
CA ARG A 53 11.07 -4.60 29.05
C ARG A 53 12.26 -4.59 28.11
N GLU A 54 13.30 -3.81 28.42
CA GLU A 54 14.53 -3.76 27.62
C GLU A 54 15.20 -5.13 27.51
N GLU A 55 15.28 -5.85 28.63
CA GLU A 55 15.80 -7.22 28.63
C GLU A 55 14.99 -8.12 27.69
N ALA A 56 13.66 -8.10 27.79
CA ALA A 56 12.79 -8.90 26.92
C ALA A 56 12.96 -8.54 25.43
N VAL A 57 12.99 -7.25 25.10
CA VAL A 57 13.16 -6.75 23.73
C VAL A 57 14.53 -7.12 23.18
N ASN A 58 15.60 -6.89 23.94
CA ASN A 58 16.95 -7.24 23.54
C ASN A 58 17.12 -8.75 23.35
N LYS A 59 16.48 -9.56 24.19
CA LYS A 59 16.50 -11.00 24.05
C LYS A 59 15.82 -11.46 22.75
N VAL A 60 14.65 -10.90 22.42
CA VAL A 60 13.99 -11.19 21.15
C VAL A 60 14.85 -10.74 19.96
N LYS A 61 15.37 -9.51 19.99
CA LYS A 61 16.15 -8.91 18.90
C LYS A 61 17.49 -9.60 18.64
N ASN A 62 18.23 -9.88 19.71
CA ASN A 62 19.65 -10.23 19.63
C ASN A 62 19.91 -11.72 19.83
N GLU A 63 18.96 -12.47 20.38
CA GLU A 63 19.12 -13.91 20.62
C GLU A 63 18.06 -14.72 19.86
N TYR A 64 16.78 -14.49 20.11
CA TYR A 64 15.74 -15.37 19.61
C TYR A 64 15.54 -15.27 18.10
N ILE A 65 15.43 -14.06 17.55
CA ILE A 65 15.26 -13.88 16.11
C ILE A 65 16.52 -14.31 15.33
N PRO A 66 17.75 -13.92 15.72
CA PRO A 66 18.96 -14.45 15.09
C PRO A 66 19.05 -15.97 15.16
N GLY A 67 18.74 -16.57 16.31
CA GLY A 67 18.70 -18.03 16.44
C GLY A 67 17.61 -18.69 15.59
N LEU A 68 16.45 -18.06 15.45
CA LEU A 68 15.38 -18.50 14.53
C LEU A 68 15.86 -18.45 13.07
N LEU A 69 16.58 -17.40 12.68
CA LEU A 69 17.16 -17.27 11.34
C LEU A 69 18.29 -18.27 11.07
N GLU A 70 18.93 -18.81 12.11
CA GLU A 70 19.94 -19.85 11.99
C GLU A 70 19.36 -21.26 11.79
N ASP A 71 18.10 -21.47 12.19
CA ASP A 71 17.40 -22.75 12.09
C ASP A 71 17.30 -23.26 10.65
N SER A 72 17.54 -24.55 10.45
CA SER A 72 17.63 -25.16 9.13
C SER A 72 16.28 -25.26 8.40
N GLU A 73 15.16 -25.38 9.11
CA GLU A 73 13.82 -25.39 8.51
C GLU A 73 13.41 -23.95 8.18
N ILE A 74 13.65 -23.00 9.09
CA ILE A 74 13.36 -21.58 8.85
C ILE A 74 14.18 -21.03 7.68
N LYS A 75 15.46 -21.40 7.56
CA LYS A 75 16.30 -21.03 6.40
C LYS A 75 15.70 -21.54 5.09
N LYS A 76 15.11 -22.74 5.07
CA LYS A 76 14.44 -23.26 3.85
C LYS A 76 13.23 -22.41 3.50
N ILE A 77 12.37 -22.12 4.48
CA ILE A 77 11.19 -21.27 4.31
C ILE A 77 11.61 -19.89 3.80
N ILE A 78 12.60 -19.26 4.44
CA ILE A 78 13.15 -17.97 4.01
C ILE A 78 13.71 -18.04 2.59
N ASN A 79 14.43 -19.10 2.25
CA ASN A 79 15.00 -19.27 0.91
C ASN A 79 13.91 -19.50 -0.14
N GLU A 80 12.82 -20.20 0.17
CA GLU A 80 11.67 -20.37 -0.72
C GLU A 80 10.92 -19.06 -0.95
N ILE A 81 10.71 -18.28 0.12
CA ILE A 81 10.16 -16.92 0.08
C ILE A 81 11.05 -16.05 -0.83
N LYS A 82 12.37 -16.08 -0.63
CA LYS A 82 13.34 -15.33 -1.46
C LYS A 82 13.39 -15.79 -2.91
N LYS A 83 13.35 -17.10 -3.16
CA LYS A 83 13.28 -17.67 -4.53
C LYS A 83 12.01 -17.25 -5.26
N SER A 84 10.93 -17.04 -4.53
CA SER A 84 9.67 -16.51 -5.05
C SER A 84 9.69 -14.98 -5.21
N GLY A 85 10.85 -14.33 -5.04
CA GLY A 85 11.02 -12.89 -5.18
C GLY A 85 10.41 -12.07 -4.03
N LEU A 86 10.11 -12.69 -2.89
CA LEU A 86 9.48 -12.06 -1.75
C LEU A 86 10.53 -11.73 -0.67
N SER A 87 10.33 -10.62 0.06
CA SER A 87 11.12 -10.34 1.27
C SER A 87 10.49 -10.98 2.51
N PRO A 88 11.19 -11.88 3.23
CA PRO A 88 10.68 -12.50 4.44
C PRO A 88 10.55 -11.48 5.56
N ARG A 89 9.38 -11.44 6.20
CA ARG A 89 9.13 -10.65 7.40
C ARG A 89 9.21 -11.56 8.62
N VAL A 90 10.11 -11.25 9.54
CA VAL A 90 10.21 -11.94 10.83
C VAL A 90 9.84 -10.95 11.92
N ALA A 91 8.94 -11.34 12.81
CA ALA A 91 8.44 -10.47 13.87
C ALA A 91 8.46 -11.17 15.23
N GLY A 92 8.43 -10.38 16.29
CA GLY A 92 8.29 -10.79 17.67
C GLY A 92 7.10 -10.08 18.33
N VAL A 93 6.36 -10.81 19.15
CA VAL A 93 5.27 -10.31 19.99
C VAL A 93 5.60 -10.69 21.43
N ILE A 94 5.90 -9.70 22.26
CA ILE A 94 6.19 -9.90 23.68
C ILE A 94 4.95 -9.52 24.45
N ILE A 95 4.34 -10.45 25.17
CA ILE A 95 3.08 -10.24 25.88
C ILE A 95 3.21 -10.65 27.35
N ASP A 96 2.68 -9.83 28.26
CA ASP A 96 2.64 -10.18 29.69
C ASP A 96 1.23 -10.44 30.24
N GLY A 97 0.23 -10.47 29.37
CA GLY A 97 -1.18 -10.65 29.71
C GLY A 97 -1.92 -9.34 29.98
N TYR A 98 -1.20 -8.23 30.22
CA TYR A 98 -1.78 -6.89 30.34
C TYR A 98 -1.22 -5.90 29.32
N ASN A 99 0.00 -6.13 28.83
CA ASN A 99 0.71 -5.26 27.91
C ASN A 99 1.39 -6.09 26.81
N VAL A 100 1.69 -5.42 25.69
CA VAL A 100 2.39 -5.98 24.53
C VAL A 100 3.45 -5.04 23.98
N VAL A 101 4.56 -5.62 23.51
CA VAL A 101 5.58 -4.95 22.69
C VAL A 101 5.77 -5.76 21.41
N PHE A 102 5.83 -5.05 20.28
CA PHE A 102 6.09 -5.66 18.98
C PHE A 102 7.56 -5.45 18.62
N VAL A 103 8.15 -6.44 17.95
CA VAL A 103 9.48 -6.37 17.35
C VAL A 103 9.33 -6.72 15.89
N ASP A 104 9.76 -5.85 14.97
CA ASP A 104 9.72 -6.12 13.53
C ASP A 104 11.15 -6.14 12.99
N CYS A 105 11.49 -7.17 12.22
CA CYS A 105 12.84 -7.40 11.72
C CYS A 105 12.89 -7.48 10.20
N HIS A 106 13.75 -6.64 9.63
CA HIS A 106 14.12 -6.70 8.22
C HIS A 106 15.25 -7.69 8.04
N VAL A 107 14.91 -8.94 7.67
CA VAL A 107 15.88 -10.03 7.49
C VAL A 107 17.00 -9.65 6.52
N ASP A 108 16.69 -8.92 5.44
CA ASP A 108 17.68 -8.53 4.43
C ASP A 108 18.61 -7.41 4.89
N ARG A 109 18.17 -6.54 5.81
CA ARG A 109 18.99 -5.46 6.39
C ARG A 109 19.65 -5.84 7.72
N GLY A 110 19.22 -6.93 8.34
CA GLY A 110 19.64 -7.35 9.67
C GLY A 110 19.21 -6.40 10.78
N THR A 111 18.22 -5.54 10.55
CA THR A 111 17.76 -4.54 11.53
C THR A 111 16.42 -4.93 12.14
N CYS A 112 16.29 -4.74 13.46
CA CYS A 112 15.06 -4.98 14.21
C CYS A 112 14.64 -3.74 15.00
N ILE A 113 13.38 -3.36 14.89
CA ILE A 113 12.80 -2.18 15.56
C ILE A 113 11.75 -2.67 16.57
N ALA A 114 11.73 -2.06 17.75
CA ALA A 114 10.71 -2.35 18.77
C ALA A 114 9.65 -1.25 18.74
N ASP A 115 8.39 -1.61 18.87
CA ASP A 115 7.26 -0.69 18.92
C ASP A 115 6.30 -1.07 20.07
N PRO A 116 5.99 -0.14 21.01
CA PRO A 116 6.50 1.23 21.06
C PRO A 116 8.00 1.25 21.37
N GLU A 117 8.74 2.26 20.94
CA GLU A 117 10.18 2.36 21.23
C GLU A 117 10.43 2.36 22.75
N VAL A 118 9.58 3.06 23.49
CA VAL A 118 9.58 3.17 24.96
C VAL A 118 8.26 2.65 25.52
N GLY A 119 8.32 1.86 26.61
CA GLY A 119 7.15 1.31 27.29
C GLY A 119 6.54 0.11 26.58
N ALA A 120 5.22 -0.04 26.69
CA ALA A 120 4.42 -1.12 26.11
C ALA A 120 2.98 -0.65 25.89
N TYR A 121 2.30 -1.23 24.89
CA TYR A 121 0.88 -0.97 24.68
C TYR A 121 0.03 -1.83 25.63
N PRO A 122 -1.09 -1.34 26.18
CA PRO A 122 -2.02 -2.17 26.91
C PRO A 122 -2.67 -3.21 25.97
N ILE A 123 -3.05 -4.37 26.53
CA ILE A 123 -3.87 -5.35 25.81
C ILE A 123 -5.32 -4.86 25.75
N ASP A 124 -5.68 -4.31 24.60
CA ASP A 124 -7.01 -3.88 24.19
C ASP A 124 -7.39 -4.36 22.78
N GLU A 125 -8.54 -3.94 22.27
CA GLU A 125 -9.02 -4.30 20.92
C GLU A 125 -8.02 -3.95 19.81
N TRP A 126 -7.35 -2.79 19.89
CA TRP A 126 -6.37 -2.36 18.89
C TRP A 126 -5.13 -3.27 18.92
N SER A 127 -4.60 -3.53 20.10
CA SER A 127 -3.39 -4.36 20.26
C SER A 127 -3.63 -5.81 19.84
N LEU A 128 -4.81 -6.37 20.14
CA LEU A 128 -5.23 -7.70 19.69
C LEU A 128 -5.36 -7.76 18.16
N ARG A 129 -5.99 -6.76 17.55
CA ARG A 129 -6.04 -6.64 16.08
C ARG A 129 -4.64 -6.62 15.50
N ARG A 130 -3.73 -5.86 16.10
CA ARG A 130 -2.35 -5.77 15.65
C ARG A 130 -1.60 -7.10 15.76
N ILE A 131 -1.80 -7.86 16.83
CA ILE A 131 -1.22 -9.21 16.98
C ILE A 131 -1.66 -10.13 15.82
N VAL A 132 -2.97 -10.20 15.54
CA VAL A 132 -3.50 -11.01 14.43
C VAL A 132 -2.89 -10.57 13.09
N ARG A 133 -2.77 -9.25 12.87
CA ARG A 133 -2.18 -8.69 11.65
C ARG A 133 -0.73 -9.09 11.45
N VAL A 134 0.11 -8.99 12.49
CA VAL A 134 1.53 -9.36 12.42
C VAL A 134 1.69 -10.84 12.03
N VAL A 135 0.86 -11.72 12.59
CA VAL A 135 0.86 -13.14 12.22
C VAL A 135 0.47 -13.35 10.75
N MET A 136 -0.62 -12.72 10.28
CA MET A 136 -1.04 -12.84 8.88
C MET A 136 0.00 -12.31 7.90
N ALA A 137 0.67 -11.21 8.25
CA ALA A 137 1.72 -10.60 7.44
C ALA A 137 2.92 -11.52 7.22
N SER A 138 3.21 -12.40 8.17
CA SER A 138 4.37 -13.30 8.12
C SER A 138 4.30 -14.35 6.99
N TYR A 139 3.13 -14.50 6.34
CA TYR A 139 2.90 -15.44 5.23
C TYR A 139 2.77 -14.75 3.87
N LYS A 140 2.96 -13.44 3.78
CA LYS A 140 2.66 -12.63 2.60
C LYS A 140 3.88 -11.86 2.10
N LYS A 141 3.89 -11.50 0.81
CA LYS A 141 4.91 -10.61 0.23
C LYS A 141 4.81 -9.24 0.89
N ARG A 142 5.92 -8.68 1.33
CA ARG A 142 5.93 -7.27 1.76
C ARG A 142 5.52 -6.41 0.57
N LEU A 143 4.52 -5.56 0.77
CA LEU A 143 4.13 -4.57 -0.23
C LEU A 143 5.09 -3.39 -0.11
N ASP A 144 6.12 -3.39 -0.96
CA ASP A 144 7.09 -2.34 -1.13
C ASP A 144 7.29 -2.03 -2.63
N ALA A 145 7.91 -0.89 -2.92
CA ALA A 145 8.12 -0.40 -4.26
C ALA A 145 8.85 -1.39 -5.19
N ARG A 146 9.91 -2.04 -4.71
CA ARG A 146 10.72 -2.97 -5.52
C ARG A 146 9.94 -4.24 -5.79
N SER A 147 9.30 -4.76 -4.75
CA SER A 147 8.45 -5.94 -4.82
C SER A 147 7.29 -5.75 -5.80
N LEU A 148 6.68 -4.55 -5.84
CA LEU A 148 5.59 -4.23 -6.76
C LEU A 148 6.10 -4.00 -8.19
N ALA A 149 7.20 -3.26 -8.36
CA ALA A 149 7.84 -3.07 -9.67
C ALA A 149 8.29 -4.39 -10.32
N SER A 150 8.80 -5.34 -9.51
CA SER A 150 9.19 -6.67 -10.00
C SER A 150 8.02 -7.42 -10.64
N ASP A 151 6.85 -7.39 -10.01
CA ASP A 151 5.70 -8.22 -10.42
C ASP A 151 4.78 -7.48 -11.40
N PHE A 152 4.78 -6.15 -11.39
CA PHE A 152 3.87 -5.32 -12.17
C PHE A 152 4.54 -4.32 -13.10
N GLY A 153 5.85 -4.11 -13.05
CA GLY A 153 6.58 -3.20 -13.94
C GLY A 153 6.67 -3.72 -15.39
N TYR A 154 7.15 -2.88 -16.32
CA TYR A 154 7.09 -3.11 -17.77
C TYR A 154 7.76 -4.42 -18.24
N ARG A 155 8.74 -4.94 -17.49
CA ARG A 155 9.43 -6.22 -17.81
C ARG A 155 8.72 -7.45 -17.28
N SER A 156 7.74 -7.29 -16.39
CA SER A 156 7.03 -8.41 -15.77
C SER A 156 6.15 -9.12 -16.80
N VAL A 157 5.98 -10.43 -16.62
CA VAL A 157 5.12 -11.25 -17.48
C VAL A 157 3.68 -10.73 -17.45
N ILE A 158 3.20 -10.33 -16.27
CA ILE A 158 1.84 -9.81 -16.06
C ILE A 158 1.64 -8.51 -16.81
N ALA A 159 2.53 -7.52 -16.64
CA ALA A 159 2.39 -6.24 -17.31
C ALA A 159 2.37 -6.40 -18.83
N ARG A 160 3.28 -7.20 -19.39
CA ARG A 160 3.33 -7.47 -20.84
C ARG A 160 2.03 -8.10 -21.34
N LYS A 161 1.52 -9.11 -20.63
CA LYS A 161 0.27 -9.79 -20.99
C LYS A 161 -0.94 -8.86 -20.91
N VAL A 162 -1.08 -8.11 -19.82
CA VAL A 162 -2.20 -7.18 -19.60
C VAL A 162 -2.17 -6.05 -20.62
N VAL A 163 -1.02 -5.38 -20.78
CA VAL A 163 -0.88 -4.24 -21.70
C VAL A 163 -1.13 -4.68 -23.14
N ARG A 164 -0.60 -5.83 -23.56
CA ARG A 164 -0.87 -6.38 -24.90
C ARG A 164 -2.35 -6.69 -25.10
N THR A 165 -3.01 -7.30 -24.10
CA THR A 165 -4.45 -7.58 -24.13
C THR A 165 -5.27 -6.29 -24.26
N PHE A 166 -4.94 -5.28 -23.46
CA PHE A 166 -5.61 -3.98 -23.50
C PHE A 166 -5.38 -3.26 -24.83
N TYR A 167 -4.13 -3.21 -25.30
CA TYR A 167 -3.77 -2.60 -26.58
C TYR A 167 -4.54 -3.23 -27.75
N ASN A 168 -4.62 -4.55 -27.82
CA ASN A 168 -5.34 -5.25 -28.88
C ASN A 168 -6.85 -4.90 -28.90
N ASN A 169 -7.47 -4.74 -27.73
CA ASN A 169 -8.88 -4.32 -27.64
C ASN A 169 -9.05 -2.84 -28.02
N LEU A 170 -8.06 -1.97 -27.76
CA LEU A 170 -8.07 -0.57 -28.19
C LEU A 170 -7.81 -0.40 -29.70
N LEU A 171 -7.13 -1.36 -30.35
CA LEU A 171 -6.96 -1.34 -31.80
C LEU A 171 -8.30 -1.45 -32.52
N ASN A 172 -9.15 -2.38 -32.06
CA ASN A 172 -10.45 -2.67 -32.67
C ASN A 172 -11.59 -2.63 -31.61
N PRO A 173 -11.90 -1.45 -31.06
CA PRO A 173 -12.88 -1.32 -30.00
C PRO A 173 -14.29 -1.61 -30.53
N ARG A 174 -15.03 -2.48 -29.82
CA ARG A 174 -16.41 -2.86 -30.16
C ARG A 174 -17.41 -1.83 -29.65
N SER A 175 -17.13 -1.21 -28.51
CA SER A 175 -17.99 -0.22 -27.88
C SER A 175 -17.70 1.19 -28.38
N GLU A 176 -18.75 1.94 -28.67
CA GLU A 176 -18.63 3.37 -29.00
C GLU A 176 -18.11 4.18 -27.80
N ARG A 177 -18.47 3.77 -26.57
CA ARG A 177 -17.97 4.40 -25.35
C ARG A 177 -16.44 4.30 -25.25
N THR A 178 -15.86 3.14 -25.59
CA THR A 178 -14.40 2.95 -25.60
C THR A 178 -13.70 3.96 -26.52
N LYS A 179 -14.25 4.18 -27.72
CA LYS A 179 -13.71 5.16 -28.67
C LYS A 179 -13.78 6.58 -28.13
N VAL A 180 -14.94 6.96 -27.58
CA VAL A 180 -15.15 8.30 -26.99
C VAL A 180 -14.20 8.53 -25.81
N LEU A 181 -14.03 7.55 -24.92
CA LEU A 181 -13.12 7.65 -23.79
C LEU A 181 -11.66 7.85 -24.23
N PHE A 182 -11.22 7.11 -25.27
CA PHE A 182 -9.89 7.27 -25.83
C PHE A 182 -9.67 8.67 -26.44
N GLU A 183 -10.62 9.17 -27.23
CA GLU A 183 -10.50 10.50 -27.83
C GLU A 183 -10.53 11.62 -26.79
N GLU A 184 -11.39 11.52 -25.77
CA GLU A 184 -11.42 12.50 -24.69
C GLU A 184 -10.14 12.45 -23.85
N TRP A 185 -9.63 11.26 -23.54
CA TRP A 185 -8.32 11.11 -22.91
C TRP A 185 -7.22 11.80 -23.73
N LYS A 186 -7.16 11.55 -25.05
CA LYS A 186 -6.15 12.12 -25.94
C LYS A 186 -6.22 13.65 -25.97
N LYS A 187 -7.43 14.21 -25.96
CA LYS A 187 -7.68 15.66 -25.90
C LYS A 187 -7.27 16.29 -24.57
N VAL A 188 -7.52 15.62 -23.45
CA VAL A 188 -7.15 16.15 -22.12
C VAL A 188 -5.64 16.07 -21.93
N VAL A 189 -5.07 14.91 -22.24
CA VAL A 189 -3.63 14.66 -22.06
C VAL A 189 -2.77 15.54 -22.97
N SER A 190 -3.21 15.83 -24.19
CA SER A 190 -2.49 16.76 -25.08
C SER A 190 -2.43 18.21 -24.57
N GLN A 191 -3.28 18.60 -23.60
CA GLN A 191 -3.17 19.88 -22.91
C GLN A 191 -2.11 19.87 -21.80
N ALA A 192 -1.83 18.70 -21.23
CA ALA A 192 -0.86 18.52 -20.16
C ALA A 192 0.58 18.38 -20.71
N TYR A 193 0.75 17.60 -21.77
CA TYR A 193 2.06 17.33 -22.36
C TYR A 193 2.00 17.00 -23.87
N PRO A 194 3.08 17.26 -24.62
CA PRO A 194 3.10 17.01 -26.06
C PRO A 194 3.03 15.51 -26.35
N LEU A 195 1.92 15.04 -26.91
CA LEU A 195 1.79 13.65 -27.34
C LEU A 195 2.44 13.46 -28.72
N SER A 196 3.46 12.60 -28.78
CA SER A 196 4.00 12.08 -30.05
C SER A 196 3.80 10.56 -30.09
N PRO A 197 2.90 10.05 -30.94
CA PRO A 197 2.70 8.62 -31.09
C PRO A 197 3.99 7.86 -31.45
N SER A 198 4.90 8.46 -32.23
CA SER A 198 6.17 7.83 -32.59
C SER A 198 7.16 7.76 -31.43
N GLU A 199 7.16 8.75 -30.54
CA GLU A 199 7.97 8.70 -29.31
C GLU A 199 7.38 7.68 -28.32
N LEU A 200 6.05 7.67 -28.17
CA LEU A 200 5.36 6.70 -27.31
C LEU A 200 5.53 5.27 -27.80
N ALA A 201 5.60 5.05 -29.12
CA ALA A 201 5.84 3.73 -29.72
C ALA A 201 7.16 3.08 -29.24
N LYS A 202 8.17 3.87 -28.84
CA LYS A 202 9.46 3.35 -28.36
C LYS A 202 9.34 2.50 -27.10
N ILE A 203 8.27 2.68 -26.32
CA ILE A 203 8.03 1.87 -25.12
C ILE A 203 7.62 0.42 -25.45
N ALA A 204 7.20 0.16 -26.69
CA ALA A 204 6.65 -1.13 -27.10
C ALA A 204 7.64 -2.30 -26.92
N GLU A 205 8.92 -2.10 -27.25
CA GLU A 205 9.95 -3.13 -27.08
C GLU A 205 10.07 -3.59 -25.62
N LEU A 206 9.94 -2.64 -24.68
CA LEU A 206 10.00 -2.92 -23.24
C LEU A 206 8.84 -3.81 -22.78
N TYR A 207 7.67 -3.64 -23.39
CA TYR A 207 6.48 -4.46 -23.19
C TYR A 207 6.46 -5.75 -24.04
N GLY A 208 7.57 -6.06 -24.71
CA GLY A 208 7.75 -7.32 -25.43
C GLY A 208 7.06 -7.39 -26.78
N PHE A 209 6.83 -6.25 -27.44
CA PHE A 209 6.50 -6.21 -28.87
C PHE A 209 7.75 -6.45 -29.71
N SER A 210 7.63 -7.22 -30.80
CA SER A 210 8.75 -7.49 -31.71
C SER A 210 9.11 -6.25 -32.53
N GLU A 211 10.33 -6.20 -33.10
CA GLU A 211 10.75 -5.09 -33.96
C GLU A 211 9.80 -4.88 -35.15
N ASP A 212 9.21 -5.96 -35.68
CA ASP A 212 8.22 -5.88 -36.77
C ASP A 212 6.89 -5.28 -36.26
N GLU A 213 6.42 -5.68 -35.07
CA GLU A 213 5.20 -5.12 -34.46
C GLU A 213 5.36 -3.63 -34.12
N VAL A 214 6.56 -3.21 -33.71
CA VAL A 214 6.85 -1.82 -33.30
C VAL A 214 6.68 -0.84 -34.47
N ARG A 215 6.92 -1.27 -35.72
CA ARG A 215 6.81 -0.40 -36.91
C ARG A 215 5.39 0.08 -37.17
N ASP A 216 4.41 -0.77 -36.88
CA ASP A 216 2.99 -0.50 -37.13
C ASP A 216 2.22 -0.13 -35.85
N ILE A 217 2.93 0.10 -34.74
CA ILE A 217 2.30 0.29 -33.45
C ILE A 217 1.65 1.67 -33.31
N GLN A 218 0.43 1.71 -32.78
CA GLN A 218 -0.27 2.96 -32.44
C GLN A 218 0.15 3.39 -31.03
N GLY A 219 1.22 4.19 -30.94
CA GLY A 219 1.86 4.53 -29.66
C GLY A 219 0.95 5.26 -28.66
N ASP A 220 -0.02 6.05 -29.12
CA ASP A 220 -1.03 6.68 -28.26
C ASP A 220 -1.98 5.65 -27.62
N LYS A 221 -2.46 4.67 -28.38
CA LYS A 221 -3.25 3.55 -27.86
C LYS A 221 -2.46 2.66 -26.91
N LEU A 222 -1.19 2.37 -27.23
CA LEU A 222 -0.31 1.62 -26.33
C LEU A 222 -0.14 2.38 -25.01
N PHE A 223 0.12 3.68 -25.07
CA PHE A 223 0.28 4.49 -23.88
C PHE A 223 -1.02 4.55 -23.05
N TYR A 224 -2.17 4.65 -23.69
CA TYR A 224 -3.46 4.57 -23.01
C TYR A 224 -3.71 3.22 -22.34
N ALA A 225 -3.30 2.11 -22.97
CA ALA A 225 -3.34 0.76 -22.38
C ALA A 225 -2.49 0.68 -21.11
N ILE A 226 -1.26 1.21 -21.14
CA ILE A 226 -0.34 1.26 -19.99
C ILE A 226 -0.93 2.08 -18.85
N GLN A 227 -1.48 3.27 -19.15
CA GLN A 227 -2.12 4.11 -18.15
C GLN A 227 -3.37 3.46 -17.56
N THR A 228 -4.16 2.76 -18.37
CA THR A 228 -5.33 1.99 -17.91
C THR A 228 -4.91 0.89 -16.95
N TYR A 229 -3.84 0.15 -17.28
CA TYR A 229 -3.28 -0.87 -16.40
C TYR A 229 -2.80 -0.29 -15.06
N TYR A 230 -2.05 0.81 -15.09
CA TYR A 230 -1.62 1.49 -13.86
C TYR A 230 -2.82 1.98 -13.03
N ALA A 231 -3.81 2.61 -13.66
CA ALA A 231 -5.02 3.07 -12.99
C ALA A 231 -5.79 1.93 -12.33
N LEU A 232 -5.88 0.76 -12.96
CA LEU A 232 -6.51 -0.43 -12.37
C LEU A 232 -5.75 -0.90 -11.12
N LEU A 233 -4.42 -0.96 -11.16
CA LEU A 233 -3.60 -1.31 -9.98
C LEU A 233 -3.83 -0.33 -8.82
N LEU A 234 -3.84 0.97 -9.09
CA LEU A 234 -4.14 2.01 -8.09
C LEU A 234 -5.50 1.80 -7.44
N LYS A 235 -6.54 1.60 -8.25
CA LYS A 235 -7.91 1.41 -7.77
C LYS A 235 -8.04 0.17 -6.90
N LEU A 236 -7.47 -0.95 -7.35
CA LEU A 236 -7.47 -2.23 -6.61
C LEU A 236 -6.75 -2.11 -5.27
N LEU A 237 -5.54 -1.53 -5.26
CA LEU A 237 -4.77 -1.31 -4.04
C LEU A 237 -5.47 -0.35 -3.07
N ALA A 238 -6.00 0.76 -3.57
CA ALA A 238 -6.77 1.70 -2.74
C ALA A 238 -8.01 1.05 -2.12
N ALA A 239 -8.69 0.15 -2.85
CA ALA A 239 -9.84 -0.58 -2.35
C ALA A 239 -9.44 -1.58 -1.25
N GLU A 240 -8.34 -2.32 -1.44
CA GLU A 240 -7.82 -3.24 -0.41
C GLU A 240 -7.38 -2.49 0.85
N VAL A 241 -6.68 -1.35 0.71
CA VAL A 241 -6.37 -0.46 1.84
C VAL A 241 -7.67 -0.07 2.54
N SER A 242 -8.62 0.51 1.80
CA SER A 242 -9.89 1.00 2.36
C SER A 242 -10.65 -0.07 3.15
N ALA A 243 -10.69 -1.30 2.62
CA ALA A 243 -11.35 -2.44 3.23
C ALA A 243 -10.72 -2.80 4.59
N ARG A 244 -9.40 -2.88 4.65
CA ARG A 244 -8.67 -3.26 5.87
C ARG A 244 -8.81 -2.24 7.00
N PHE A 245 -8.90 -0.95 6.66
CA PHE A 245 -9.14 0.11 7.65
C PHE A 245 -10.59 0.18 8.14
N TYR A 246 -11.53 -0.37 7.39
CA TYR A 246 -12.93 -0.43 7.81
C TYR A 246 -13.20 -1.59 8.77
N ASN A 247 -12.69 -2.79 8.49
CA ASN A 247 -12.85 -3.93 9.38
C ASN A 247 -11.57 -4.77 9.44
N ALA A 248 -10.85 -4.65 10.55
CA ALA A 248 -9.51 -5.20 10.77
C ALA A 248 -9.43 -6.74 10.82
N SER A 249 -10.55 -7.46 10.64
CA SER A 249 -10.62 -8.88 11.01
C SER A 249 -11.19 -9.84 9.96
N ALA A 250 -11.56 -9.48 8.72
CA ALA A 250 -11.99 -10.53 7.77
C ALA A 250 -12.06 -10.15 6.29
N ALA A 251 -12.22 -8.87 5.94
CA ALA A 251 -12.49 -8.46 4.58
C ALA A 251 -11.21 -8.00 3.87
N ALA A 252 -10.51 -8.94 3.21
CA ALA A 252 -9.64 -8.58 2.10
C ALA A 252 -10.53 -8.44 0.86
N TYR A 253 -10.56 -7.25 0.26
CA TYR A 253 -11.27 -6.99 -0.98
C TYR A 253 -10.80 -7.93 -2.09
N PHE A 254 -9.49 -8.24 -2.14
CA PHE A 254 -8.97 -9.23 -3.08
C PHE A 254 -9.54 -10.64 -2.84
N LYS A 255 -9.72 -11.07 -1.58
CA LYS A 255 -10.37 -12.37 -1.29
C LYS A 255 -11.84 -12.38 -1.74
N HIS A 256 -12.52 -11.24 -1.67
CA HIS A 256 -13.89 -11.11 -2.19
C HIS A 256 -13.92 -11.26 -3.72
N LEU A 257 -13.03 -10.56 -4.43
CA LEU A 257 -12.91 -10.68 -5.89
C LEU A 257 -12.55 -12.10 -6.34
N LEU A 258 -11.67 -12.79 -5.62
CA LEU A 258 -11.27 -14.18 -5.93
C LEU A 258 -12.39 -15.21 -5.69
N ARG A 259 -13.49 -14.84 -5.03
CA ARG A 259 -14.68 -15.70 -4.87
C ARG A 259 -15.67 -15.59 -6.03
N ALA A 260 -15.44 -14.68 -6.98
CA ALA A 260 -16.25 -14.58 -8.20
C ALA A 260 -16.23 -15.92 -8.95
N ARG A 261 -17.41 -16.50 -9.23
CA ARG A 261 -17.51 -17.88 -9.76
C ARG A 261 -17.20 -17.96 -11.23
N ASP A 262 -17.51 -16.89 -11.96
CA ASP A 262 -17.32 -16.78 -13.41
C ASP A 262 -16.87 -15.36 -13.81
N TYR A 263 -16.65 -15.16 -15.12
CA TYR A 263 -16.22 -13.88 -15.66
C TYR A 263 -17.30 -12.79 -15.58
N GLY A 264 -18.58 -13.15 -15.50
CA GLY A 264 -19.68 -12.20 -15.32
C GLY A 264 -19.77 -11.70 -13.88
N ASP A 265 -19.58 -12.57 -12.90
CA ASP A 265 -19.43 -12.20 -11.49
C ASP A 265 -18.26 -11.22 -11.31
N LEU A 266 -17.09 -11.53 -11.86
CA LEU A 266 -15.91 -10.68 -11.75
C LEU A 266 -16.17 -9.29 -12.37
N ARG A 267 -16.81 -9.24 -13.54
CA ARG A 267 -17.20 -7.99 -14.19
C ARG A 267 -18.06 -7.11 -13.28
N ARG A 268 -19.10 -7.70 -12.67
CA ARG A 268 -20.01 -6.95 -11.77
C ARG A 268 -19.27 -6.36 -10.58
N GLU A 269 -18.34 -7.11 -9.99
CA GLU A 269 -17.53 -6.59 -8.88
C GLU A 269 -16.62 -5.43 -9.31
N LEU A 270 -16.04 -5.52 -10.52
CA LEU A 270 -15.25 -4.43 -11.10
C LEU A 270 -16.12 -3.22 -11.49
N GLU A 271 -17.37 -3.41 -11.92
CA GLU A 271 -18.32 -2.30 -12.10
C GLU A 271 -18.59 -1.57 -10.77
N LEU A 272 -18.70 -2.29 -9.66
CA LEU A 272 -18.83 -1.69 -8.33
C LEU A 272 -17.56 -0.93 -7.90
N LEU A 273 -16.38 -1.44 -8.28
CA LEU A 273 -15.11 -0.73 -8.10
C LEU A 273 -15.09 0.58 -8.89
N GLU A 274 -15.36 0.51 -10.19
CA GLU A 274 -15.24 1.62 -11.14
C GLU A 274 -16.31 2.72 -10.93
N THR A 275 -17.49 2.37 -10.40
CA THR A 275 -18.52 3.34 -9.99
C THR A 275 -18.23 3.99 -8.63
N GLY A 276 -17.12 3.60 -7.99
CA GLY A 276 -16.70 4.03 -6.68
C GLY A 276 -17.54 3.48 -5.53
N THR A 277 -18.43 2.51 -5.79
CA THR A 277 -19.32 1.90 -4.79
C THR A 277 -18.53 1.21 -3.69
N VAL A 278 -17.45 0.53 -4.05
CA VAL A 278 -16.56 -0.14 -3.10
C VAL A 278 -15.98 0.84 -2.06
N TYR A 279 -15.48 1.99 -2.49
CA TYR A 279 -14.93 2.99 -1.56
C TYR A 279 -16.02 3.60 -0.66
N ARG A 280 -17.23 3.80 -1.20
CA ARG A 280 -18.37 4.31 -0.43
C ARG A 280 -18.79 3.36 0.70
N TRP A 281 -18.70 2.05 0.49
CA TRP A 281 -18.93 1.06 1.57
C TRP A 281 -17.97 1.28 2.74
N PHE A 282 -16.75 1.72 2.44
CA PHE A 282 -15.74 2.06 3.43
C PHE A 282 -15.80 3.53 3.85
N GLY A 283 -16.87 4.26 3.55
CA GLY A 283 -17.07 5.63 3.98
C GLY A 283 -16.19 6.67 3.27
N ILE A 284 -15.51 6.30 2.17
CA ILE A 284 -14.70 7.20 1.35
C ILE A 284 -15.51 7.61 0.11
N ARG A 285 -15.71 8.91 -0.06
CA ARG A 285 -16.43 9.51 -1.19
C ARG A 285 -15.44 10.20 -2.13
N ASN A 286 -15.88 10.44 -3.36
CA ASN A 286 -15.13 11.20 -4.37
C ASN A 286 -13.70 10.69 -4.65
N PHE A 287 -13.41 9.42 -4.33
CA PHE A 287 -12.12 8.82 -4.64
C PHE A 287 -11.93 8.73 -6.16
N LEU A 288 -12.96 8.27 -6.87
CA LEU A 288 -13.01 8.28 -8.33
C LEU A 288 -13.74 9.54 -8.81
N GLU A 289 -13.10 10.27 -9.73
CA GLU A 289 -13.68 11.38 -10.49
C GLU A 289 -13.16 11.24 -11.93
N GLY A 290 -14.05 11.27 -12.93
CA GLY A 290 -13.66 11.14 -14.34
C GLY A 290 -13.29 9.71 -14.74
N GLU A 291 -14.26 8.97 -15.29
CA GLU A 291 -14.14 7.57 -15.69
C GLU A 291 -13.42 7.40 -17.04
N MET A 292 -12.17 7.84 -17.19
CA MET A 292 -11.41 7.63 -18.44
C MET A 292 -10.92 6.18 -18.56
N PHE A 293 -10.40 5.60 -17.48
CA PHE A 293 -9.68 4.33 -17.52
C PHE A 293 -10.52 3.08 -17.20
N ASN A 294 -11.83 3.08 -17.45
CA ASN A 294 -12.71 1.93 -17.17
C ASN A 294 -13.29 1.25 -18.44
N TRP A 295 -12.83 1.66 -19.61
CA TRP A 295 -13.29 1.14 -20.92
C TRP A 295 -13.17 -0.38 -21.06
N TYR A 296 -12.28 -1.04 -20.31
CA TYR A 296 -12.12 -2.50 -20.34
C TYR A 296 -13.40 -3.25 -19.91
N LEU A 297 -14.30 -2.60 -19.17
CA LEU A 297 -15.63 -3.13 -18.83
C LEU A 297 -16.57 -3.14 -20.04
N ASP A 298 -16.42 -2.16 -20.94
CA ASP A 298 -17.21 -2.07 -22.17
C ASP A 298 -16.69 -3.05 -23.24
N GLU A 299 -15.39 -3.39 -23.21
CA GLU A 299 -14.76 -4.39 -24.08
C GLU A 299 -14.67 -5.79 -23.47
N TRP A 300 -15.41 -6.06 -22.38
CA TRP A 300 -15.26 -7.25 -21.55
C TRP A 300 -15.25 -8.56 -22.35
N SER A 301 -14.23 -9.39 -22.11
CA SER A 301 -14.00 -10.67 -22.76
C SER A 301 -13.38 -11.68 -21.78
N GLY A 302 -13.30 -12.96 -22.17
CA GLY A 302 -12.59 -13.96 -21.38
C GLY A 302 -11.12 -13.60 -21.17
N GLU A 303 -10.45 -13.07 -22.19
CA GLU A 303 -9.06 -12.62 -22.12
C GLU A 303 -8.87 -11.47 -21.11
N ILE A 304 -9.76 -10.46 -21.15
CA ILE A 304 -9.72 -9.34 -20.17
C ILE A 304 -9.97 -9.87 -18.76
N ALA A 305 -10.95 -10.77 -18.59
CA ALA A 305 -11.26 -11.35 -17.29
C ALA A 305 -10.07 -12.16 -16.73
N GLU A 306 -9.38 -12.93 -17.57
CA GLU A 306 -8.21 -13.73 -17.19
C GLU A 306 -7.04 -12.85 -16.74
N VAL A 307 -6.66 -11.85 -17.53
CA VAL A 307 -5.53 -10.98 -17.15
C VAL A 307 -5.81 -10.16 -15.90
N ILE A 308 -7.07 -9.74 -15.68
CA ILE A 308 -7.44 -9.05 -14.44
C ILE A 308 -7.46 -10.01 -13.25
N ARG A 309 -7.91 -11.26 -13.44
CA ARG A 309 -7.83 -12.29 -12.39
C ARG A 309 -6.39 -12.55 -11.97
N GLU A 310 -5.46 -12.66 -12.92
CA GLU A 310 -4.02 -12.82 -12.64
C GLU A 310 -3.46 -11.65 -11.82
N ILE A 311 -3.84 -10.40 -12.16
CA ILE A 311 -3.48 -9.22 -11.35
C ILE A 311 -3.98 -9.40 -9.91
N ILE A 312 -5.25 -9.76 -9.72
CA ILE A 312 -5.86 -9.90 -8.40
C ILE A 312 -5.20 -11.03 -7.60
N GLU A 313 -4.89 -12.15 -8.23
CA GLU A 313 -4.21 -13.29 -7.62
C GLU A 313 -2.83 -12.88 -7.07
N VAL A 314 -2.01 -12.22 -7.89
CA VAL A 314 -0.70 -11.74 -7.46
C VAL A 314 -0.82 -10.67 -6.39
N LEU A 315 -1.72 -9.69 -6.54
CA LEU A 315 -1.99 -8.67 -5.50
C LEU A 315 -2.47 -9.29 -4.18
N SER A 316 -3.22 -10.39 -4.21
CA SER A 316 -3.72 -11.06 -3.00
C SER A 316 -2.60 -11.64 -2.11
N GLY A 317 -1.47 -11.97 -2.74
CA GLY A 317 -0.24 -12.44 -2.09
C GLY A 317 0.49 -11.35 -1.30
N TYR A 318 0.16 -10.07 -1.52
CA TYR A 318 0.79 -8.97 -0.81
C TYR A 318 0.16 -8.65 0.55
N ASP A 319 1.03 -8.29 1.48
CA ASP A 319 0.64 -7.68 2.74
C ASP A 319 0.59 -6.16 2.63
N VAL A 320 -0.62 -5.65 2.44
CA VAL A 320 -0.93 -4.22 2.47
C VAL A 320 -0.72 -3.60 3.87
N GLU A 321 -0.53 -4.37 4.94
CA GLU A 321 -0.18 -3.80 6.26
C GLU A 321 1.26 -3.24 6.28
N ALA A 322 2.17 -3.79 5.46
CA ALA A 322 3.52 -3.24 5.36
C ALA A 322 3.53 -1.78 4.92
N ILE A 323 2.57 -1.36 4.09
CA ILE A 323 2.37 0.02 3.65
C ILE A 323 1.98 0.94 4.81
N THR A 324 1.14 0.44 5.73
CA THR A 324 0.58 1.26 6.81
C THR A 324 1.59 1.48 7.93
N MET A 325 2.58 0.59 8.04
CA MET A 325 3.64 0.63 9.04
C MET A 325 4.89 1.40 8.57
N ASP A 326 5.08 1.63 7.27
CA ASP A 326 6.26 2.31 6.69
C ASP A 326 5.84 3.24 5.52
N LEU A 327 5.52 4.49 5.86
CA LEU A 327 4.95 5.47 4.92
C LEU A 327 5.93 5.96 3.86
N GLN A 328 7.21 6.06 4.18
CA GLN A 328 8.21 6.50 3.22
C GLN A 328 8.27 5.46 2.10
N SER A 329 8.29 4.17 2.47
CA SER A 329 8.18 3.07 1.52
C SER A 329 6.85 3.05 0.75
N ALA A 330 5.74 3.46 1.36
CA ALA A 330 4.43 3.54 0.71
C ALA A 330 4.34 4.64 -0.37
N ARG A 331 4.86 5.85 -0.08
CA ARG A 331 4.91 6.96 -1.04
C ARG A 331 5.80 6.65 -2.23
N ASP A 332 6.97 6.07 -1.96
CA ASP A 332 7.91 5.66 -2.99
C ASP A 332 7.33 4.57 -3.89
N MET A 333 6.39 3.76 -3.40
CA MET A 333 5.82 2.64 -4.15
C MET A 333 5.06 3.04 -5.40
N PHE A 334 4.09 3.94 -5.30
CA PHE A 334 3.27 4.30 -6.46
C PHE A 334 4.04 5.12 -7.46
N LYS A 335 4.93 5.98 -6.96
CA LYS A 335 5.89 6.71 -7.76
C LYS A 335 6.78 5.73 -8.53
N LEU A 336 7.48 4.83 -7.86
CA LEU A 336 8.36 3.86 -8.50
C LEU A 336 7.58 2.92 -9.44
N LEU A 337 6.38 2.47 -9.07
CA LEU A 337 5.55 1.68 -9.98
C LEU A 337 5.22 2.46 -11.27
N TYR A 338 4.88 3.76 -11.17
CA TYR A 338 4.67 4.56 -12.37
C TYR A 338 5.95 4.72 -13.19
N GLU A 339 7.09 4.97 -12.54
CA GLU A 339 8.39 5.07 -13.19
C GLU A 339 8.82 3.77 -13.90
N GLU A 340 8.41 2.63 -13.34
CA GLU A 340 8.59 1.27 -13.87
C GLU A 340 7.49 0.83 -14.83
N LEU A 341 6.51 1.68 -15.12
CA LEU A 341 5.52 1.45 -16.18
C LEU A 341 5.71 2.42 -17.34
N VAL A 342 6.20 3.61 -17.04
CA VAL A 342 6.52 4.67 -18.00
C VAL A 342 7.98 5.07 -17.81
N PRO A 343 8.91 4.39 -18.49
CA PRO A 343 10.35 4.63 -18.35
C PRO A 343 10.79 6.04 -18.72
N ARG A 344 11.88 6.48 -18.07
CA ARG A 344 12.31 7.88 -18.11
C ARG A 344 12.87 8.30 -19.47
N GLU A 345 13.64 7.43 -20.10
CA GLU A 345 14.42 7.78 -21.30
C GLU A 345 13.54 7.81 -22.54
N GLU A 346 12.60 6.88 -22.60
CA GLU A 346 11.73 6.62 -23.73
C GLU A 346 10.53 7.56 -23.73
N VAL A 347 9.96 7.86 -22.55
CA VAL A 347 8.67 8.55 -22.47
C VAL A 347 8.68 9.75 -21.50
N ARG A 348 9.03 9.59 -20.22
CA ARG A 348 8.78 10.69 -19.25
C ARG A 348 9.55 11.98 -19.51
N LYS A 349 10.82 11.90 -19.96
CA LYS A 349 11.60 13.10 -20.35
C LYS A 349 10.91 13.87 -21.48
N TYR A 350 10.35 13.14 -22.44
CA TYR A 350 9.64 13.73 -23.57
C TYR A 350 8.32 14.38 -23.14
N LEU A 351 7.58 13.71 -22.25
CA LEU A 351 6.31 14.23 -21.72
C LEU A 351 6.49 15.31 -20.63
N GLY A 352 7.74 15.61 -20.21
CA GLY A 352 7.99 16.56 -19.13
C GLY A 352 7.50 16.10 -17.75
N ILE A 353 7.29 14.79 -17.56
CA ILE A 353 6.75 14.24 -16.30
C ILE A 353 7.90 14.00 -15.32
N TYR A 354 8.11 14.96 -14.42
CA TYR A 354 9.10 14.89 -13.35
C TYR A 354 8.45 14.85 -11.98
N THR A 355 8.72 13.79 -11.23
CA THR A 355 8.27 13.67 -9.84
C THR A 355 9.26 14.35 -8.90
N THR A 356 8.77 15.20 -8.00
CA THR A 356 9.60 15.84 -6.98
C THR A 356 10.32 14.80 -6.11
N PRO A 357 11.66 14.91 -5.91
CA PRO A 357 12.38 14.11 -4.94
C PRO A 357 11.94 14.43 -3.51
N ASP A 358 11.90 13.43 -2.64
CA ASP A 358 11.40 13.56 -1.28
C ASP A 358 12.16 14.59 -0.45
N TRP A 359 13.50 14.59 -0.53
CA TRP A 359 14.34 15.54 0.19
C TRP A 359 14.02 17.01 -0.17
N LEU A 360 13.65 17.27 -1.43
CA LEU A 360 13.33 18.62 -1.89
C LEU A 360 11.96 19.05 -1.38
N ALA A 361 10.99 18.14 -1.41
CA ALA A 361 9.66 18.40 -0.86
C ALA A 361 9.73 18.63 0.66
N GLU A 362 10.53 17.85 1.38
CA GLU A 362 10.76 18.02 2.81
C GLU A 362 11.39 19.36 3.13
N LEU A 363 12.47 19.72 2.43
CA LEU A 363 13.15 21.02 2.57
C LEU A 363 12.17 22.18 2.38
N ILE A 364 11.39 22.18 1.30
CA ILE A 364 10.41 23.24 1.02
C ILE A 364 9.39 23.35 2.16
N LEU A 365 8.87 22.22 2.65
CA LEU A 365 7.90 22.22 3.76
C LEU A 365 8.53 22.70 5.08
N ASP A 366 9.81 22.43 5.31
CA ASP A 366 10.53 22.94 6.49
C ASP A 366 10.70 24.46 6.42
N GLU A 367 11.10 25.00 5.27
CA GLU A 367 11.19 26.45 5.03
C GLU A 367 9.83 27.16 5.16
N LEU A 368 8.73 26.47 4.85
CA LEU A 368 7.37 26.98 5.05
C LEU A 368 6.88 26.88 6.51
N GLY A 369 7.68 26.32 7.42
CA GLY A 369 7.30 26.11 8.81
C GLY A 369 6.21 25.05 9.00
N LEU A 370 6.07 24.11 8.05
CA LEU A 370 5.08 23.03 8.07
C LEU A 370 5.66 21.72 8.61
N SER A 371 6.76 21.80 9.36
CA SER A 371 7.32 20.69 10.15
C SER A 371 6.51 20.45 11.44
N ALA A 372 6.75 19.34 12.13
CA ALA A 372 6.08 19.07 13.41
C ALA A 372 6.40 20.15 14.48
N SER A 373 7.65 20.65 14.52
CA SER A 373 8.03 21.79 15.35
C SER A 373 7.40 23.09 14.87
N GLY A 374 7.35 23.32 13.56
CA GLY A 374 6.70 24.49 12.98
C GLY A 374 5.20 24.57 13.32
N PHE A 375 4.49 23.44 13.34
CA PHE A 375 3.10 23.40 13.82
C PHE A 375 2.97 23.77 15.30
N LYS A 376 3.94 23.42 16.16
CA LYS A 376 3.97 23.90 17.56
C LYS A 376 4.20 25.42 17.63
N ASP A 377 5.05 25.96 16.77
CA ASP A 377 5.28 27.40 16.69
C ASP A 377 4.03 28.15 16.23
N ILE A 378 3.27 27.58 15.28
CA ILE A 378 1.96 28.10 14.86
C ILE A 378 0.96 28.09 16.02
N GLU A 379 0.89 26.98 16.78
CA GLU A 379 0.05 26.88 17.98
C GLU A 379 0.44 27.91 19.04
N SER A 380 1.75 28.13 19.27
CA SER A 380 2.26 29.10 20.25
C SER A 380 1.86 30.55 19.94
N LYS A 381 1.58 30.84 18.66
CA LYS A 381 1.08 32.14 18.18
C LYS A 381 -0.45 32.26 18.26
N GLY A 382 -1.12 31.27 18.85
CA GLY A 382 -2.58 31.27 19.05
C GLY A 382 -3.38 30.78 17.85
N VAL A 383 -2.74 30.13 16.87
CA VAL A 383 -3.40 29.59 15.68
C VAL A 383 -3.50 28.07 15.80
N ASP A 384 -4.70 27.50 15.72
CA ASP A 384 -4.88 26.04 15.68
C ASP A 384 -4.21 25.47 14.41
N PRO A 385 -3.21 24.58 14.51
CA PRO A 385 -2.56 23.97 13.35
C PRO A 385 -3.52 23.24 12.40
N LEU A 386 -4.67 22.76 12.89
CA LEU A 386 -5.71 22.16 12.05
C LEU A 386 -6.40 23.18 11.13
N ASN A 387 -6.28 24.48 11.37
CA ASN A 387 -6.81 25.53 10.51
C ASN A 387 -5.84 25.96 9.39
N VAL A 388 -4.61 25.44 9.37
CA VAL A 388 -3.63 25.72 8.31
C VAL A 388 -4.13 25.15 7.00
N LYS A 389 -4.11 25.97 5.94
CA LYS A 389 -4.53 25.59 4.59
C LYS A 389 -3.32 25.45 3.67
N VAL A 390 -3.26 24.34 2.95
CA VAL A 390 -2.21 24.03 1.98
C VAL A 390 -2.85 23.77 0.64
N LEU A 391 -2.32 24.43 -0.40
CA LEU A 391 -2.75 24.28 -1.78
C LEU A 391 -1.54 23.93 -2.64
N ASP A 392 -1.61 22.80 -3.34
CA ASP A 392 -0.66 22.41 -4.37
C ASP A 392 -1.31 22.46 -5.76
N PRO A 393 -1.08 23.51 -6.57
CA PRO A 393 -1.76 23.70 -7.85
C PRO A 393 -1.19 22.84 -9.00
N GLY A 394 -0.15 22.03 -8.74
CA GLY A 394 0.45 21.09 -9.68
C GLY A 394 0.84 19.81 -8.95
N VAL A 395 -0.16 19.18 -8.35
CA VAL A 395 0.02 18.19 -7.28
C VAL A 395 0.77 16.93 -7.72
N GLY A 396 0.73 16.60 -9.02
CA GLY A 396 1.38 15.42 -9.57
C GLY A 396 0.96 14.16 -8.82
N THR A 397 1.92 13.42 -8.28
CA THR A 397 1.66 12.19 -7.50
C THR A 397 1.25 12.44 -6.05
N GLY A 398 1.07 13.69 -5.59
CA GLY A 398 0.62 13.99 -4.24
C GLY A 398 1.70 13.98 -3.15
N THR A 399 2.97 14.16 -3.52
CA THR A 399 4.12 14.10 -2.59
C THR A 399 3.99 15.13 -1.46
N PHE A 400 3.74 16.41 -1.79
CA PHE A 400 3.60 17.47 -0.79
C PHE A 400 2.40 17.23 0.13
N LEU A 401 1.23 16.89 -0.42
CA LEU A 401 0.03 16.65 0.39
C LEU A 401 0.25 15.49 1.38
N SER A 402 0.85 14.40 0.90
CA SER A 402 1.17 13.23 1.72
C SER A 402 2.11 13.61 2.87
N LEU A 403 3.17 14.38 2.59
CA LEU A 403 4.12 14.85 3.60
C LEU A 403 3.46 15.77 4.65
N VAL A 404 2.61 16.71 4.24
CA VAL A 404 1.93 17.62 5.17
C VAL A 404 1.01 16.84 6.10
N ILE A 405 0.23 15.88 5.59
CA ILE A 405 -0.64 15.00 6.39
C ILE A 405 0.19 14.27 7.45
N GLN A 406 1.35 13.75 7.05
CA GLN A 406 2.26 13.03 7.94
C GLN A 406 2.83 13.92 9.02
N ARG A 407 3.34 15.10 8.66
CA ARG A 407 3.90 16.08 9.60
C ARG A 407 2.86 16.57 10.59
N LEU A 408 1.62 16.80 10.15
CA LEU A 408 0.51 17.17 11.01
C LEU A 408 0.14 16.04 11.98
N ALA A 409 0.10 14.79 11.51
CA ALA A 409 -0.14 13.64 12.38
C ALA A 409 0.99 13.44 13.40
N THR A 410 2.25 13.64 13.02
CA THR A 410 3.39 13.63 13.95
C THR A 410 3.23 14.70 15.03
N TYR A 411 2.88 15.93 14.65
CA TYR A 411 2.54 16.99 15.60
C TYR A 411 1.44 16.56 16.60
N LEU A 412 0.35 15.94 16.12
CA LEU A 412 -0.74 15.47 16.98
C LEU A 412 -0.29 14.36 17.94
N ARG A 413 0.56 13.43 17.50
CA ARG A 413 1.12 12.37 18.36
C ARG A 413 2.05 12.94 19.42
N GLU A 414 2.90 13.91 19.07
CA GLU A 414 3.76 14.59 20.03
C GLU A 414 2.95 15.37 21.08
N ARG A 415 1.80 15.93 20.66
CA ARG A 415 0.85 16.60 21.56
C ARG A 415 0.06 15.64 22.44
N HIS A 416 -0.14 14.41 21.98
CA HIS A 416 -0.89 13.35 22.66
C HIS A 416 -0.09 12.04 22.69
N PRO A 417 0.99 11.95 23.50
CA PRO A 417 1.96 10.85 23.44
C PRO A 417 1.37 9.47 23.73
N ASP A 418 0.36 9.40 24.61
CA ASP A 418 -0.30 8.13 24.94
C ASP A 418 -1.24 7.68 23.82
N ARG A 419 -2.14 8.57 23.39
CA ARG A 419 -3.11 8.33 22.33
C ARG A 419 -3.75 9.64 21.88
N ILE A 420 -3.91 9.84 20.58
CA ILE A 420 -4.74 10.93 20.04
C ILE A 420 -6.20 10.71 20.48
N PRO A 421 -6.83 11.67 21.19
CA PRO A 421 -8.23 11.56 21.56
C PRO A 421 -9.14 11.40 20.34
N ARG A 422 -10.21 10.62 20.46
CA ARG A 422 -11.11 10.28 19.33
C ARG A 422 -11.71 11.52 18.66
N ASP A 423 -12.12 12.49 19.47
CA ASP A 423 -12.67 13.77 19.02
C ASP A 423 -11.61 14.62 18.29
N VAL A 424 -10.37 14.64 18.78
CA VAL A 424 -9.24 15.31 18.13
C VAL A 424 -8.91 14.64 16.79
N ALA A 425 -8.82 13.30 16.76
CA ALA A 425 -8.55 12.55 15.55
C ALA A 425 -9.62 12.78 14.47
N LYS A 426 -10.91 12.81 14.88
CA LYS A 426 -12.02 13.13 13.98
C LYS A 426 -11.92 14.56 13.43
N ARG A 427 -11.68 15.55 14.29
CA ARG A 427 -11.48 16.95 13.86
C ARG A 427 -10.29 17.09 12.92
N ALA A 428 -9.18 16.41 13.20
CA ALA A 428 -8.00 16.42 12.37
C ALA A 428 -8.28 15.85 10.97
N LEU A 429 -9.03 14.75 10.89
CA LEU A 429 -9.42 14.14 9.63
C LEU A 429 -10.35 15.04 8.78
N GLU A 430 -11.34 15.68 9.43
CA GLU A 430 -12.21 16.69 8.79
C GLU A 430 -11.41 17.92 8.32
N ALA A 431 -10.44 18.37 9.13
CA ALA A 431 -9.58 19.49 8.80
C ALA A 431 -8.64 19.17 7.62
N ILE A 432 -7.97 18.02 7.64
CA ILE A 432 -7.07 17.55 6.58
C ILE A 432 -7.79 17.53 5.23
N THR A 433 -8.94 16.85 5.17
CA THR A 433 -9.73 16.71 3.93
C THR A 433 -10.31 18.01 3.40
N ARG A 434 -10.46 19.03 4.26
CA ARG A 434 -10.93 20.36 3.87
C ARG A 434 -9.80 21.32 3.48
N ASN A 435 -8.66 21.24 4.17
CA ASN A 435 -7.64 22.28 4.15
C ASN A 435 -6.39 21.91 3.35
N ILE A 436 -6.15 20.62 3.09
CA ILE A 436 -5.00 20.13 2.32
C ILE A 436 -5.52 19.71 0.94
N VAL A 437 -5.34 20.57 -0.05
CA VAL A 437 -5.96 20.48 -1.38
C VAL A 437 -4.88 20.49 -2.46
N GLY A 438 -5.09 19.72 -3.52
CA GLY A 438 -4.24 19.76 -4.72
C GLY A 438 -5.05 19.73 -6.01
N PHE A 439 -4.48 20.31 -7.07
CA PHE A 439 -5.02 20.30 -8.42
C PHE A 439 -3.98 19.75 -9.39
N ASP A 440 -4.46 19.05 -10.40
CA ASP A 440 -3.67 18.69 -11.58
C ASP A 440 -4.56 18.75 -12.82
N ILE A 441 -3.94 18.80 -14.00
CA ILE A 441 -4.63 18.63 -15.28
C ILE A 441 -4.65 17.15 -15.70
N ASP A 442 -3.69 16.34 -15.25
CA ASP A 442 -3.61 14.92 -15.57
C ASP A 442 -4.47 14.09 -14.61
N ALA A 443 -5.52 13.45 -15.14
CA ALA A 443 -6.43 12.59 -14.38
C ALA A 443 -5.71 11.41 -13.70
N LEU A 444 -4.64 10.88 -14.31
CA LEU A 444 -3.87 9.79 -13.73
C LEU A 444 -2.98 10.28 -12.59
N ALA A 445 -2.43 11.49 -12.70
CA ALA A 445 -1.74 12.14 -11.60
C ALA A 445 -2.69 12.35 -10.41
N ILE A 446 -3.90 12.87 -10.65
CA ILE A 446 -4.93 13.02 -9.61
C ILE A 446 -5.27 11.69 -8.94
N LEU A 447 -5.49 10.61 -9.71
CA LEU A 447 -5.78 9.29 -9.16
C LEU A 447 -4.62 8.78 -8.28
N THR A 448 -3.39 9.03 -8.71
CA THR A 448 -2.18 8.69 -7.93
C THR A 448 -2.09 9.50 -6.65
N ALA A 449 -2.31 10.82 -6.73
CA ALA A 449 -2.35 11.72 -5.57
C ALA A 449 -3.42 11.32 -4.58
N LYS A 450 -4.64 11.00 -5.03
CA LYS A 450 -5.73 10.52 -4.15
C LYS A 450 -5.38 9.20 -3.47
N THR A 451 -4.72 8.29 -4.19
CA THR A 451 -4.25 7.02 -3.64
C THR A 451 -3.20 7.26 -2.55
N ASN A 452 -2.19 8.10 -2.81
CA ASN A 452 -1.17 8.47 -1.83
C ASN A 452 -1.74 9.24 -0.63
N TYR A 453 -2.70 10.12 -0.85
CA TYR A 453 -3.42 10.84 0.19
C TYR A 453 -4.17 9.88 1.11
N LEU A 454 -4.92 8.93 0.55
CA LEU A 454 -5.62 7.89 1.30
C LEU A 454 -4.63 7.09 2.15
N LEU A 455 -3.48 6.71 1.58
CA LEU A 455 -2.43 5.98 2.29
C LEU A 455 -1.77 6.78 3.40
N ALA A 456 -1.54 8.07 3.20
CA ALA A 456 -1.04 8.98 4.24
C ALA A 456 -2.05 9.08 5.39
N LEU A 457 -3.35 9.14 5.11
CA LEU A 457 -4.39 9.09 6.16
C LEU A 457 -4.47 7.74 6.86
N ALA A 458 -4.34 6.66 6.09
CA ALA A 458 -4.45 5.30 6.60
C ALA A 458 -3.33 4.99 7.60
N SER A 459 -2.11 5.35 7.23
CA SER A 459 -0.90 5.12 8.01
C SER A 459 -0.72 6.07 9.20
N THR A 460 -1.51 7.14 9.27
CA THR A 460 -1.59 8.00 10.46
C THR A 460 -2.57 7.48 11.52
N GLU A 461 -3.26 6.37 11.24
CA GLU A 461 -4.40 5.83 12.01
C GLU A 461 -5.63 6.76 12.08
N LEU A 462 -5.53 7.99 11.58
CA LEU A 462 -6.63 8.96 11.54
C LEU A 462 -7.82 8.41 10.75
N LEU A 463 -7.56 7.62 9.69
CA LEU A 463 -8.61 7.01 8.87
C LEU A 463 -9.54 6.06 9.67
N ALA A 464 -9.07 5.49 10.79
CA ALA A 464 -9.90 4.66 11.66
C ALA A 464 -11.00 5.44 12.39
N TYR A 465 -10.85 6.78 12.49
CA TYR A 465 -11.78 7.67 13.17
C TYR A 465 -12.80 8.32 12.23
N LYS A 466 -12.90 7.82 11.00
CA LYS A 466 -13.86 8.30 10.01
C LYS A 466 -15.31 8.25 10.52
N GLY A 467 -16.03 9.35 10.31
CA GLY A 467 -17.49 9.36 10.40
C GLY A 467 -18.13 8.70 9.18
N VAL A 468 -19.46 8.74 9.07
CA VAL A 468 -20.22 8.23 7.91
C VAL A 468 -19.93 9.02 6.61
N ARG A 469 -19.16 10.11 6.68
CA ARG A 469 -18.83 10.99 5.56
C ARG A 469 -17.35 11.35 5.60
N LEU A 470 -16.59 10.81 4.66
CA LEU A 470 -15.24 11.20 4.30
C LEU A 470 -15.15 11.40 2.80
#